data_AF-A0A9E4R131-F1
#
_entry.id   AF-A0A9E4R131-F1
#
_cell.length_a   1.000
_cell.length_b   1.000
_cell.length_c   1.000
_cell.angle_alpha   90.00
_cell.angle_beta   90.00
_cell.angle_gamma   90.00
#
_symmetry.space_group_name_H-M   'P 1'
#
loop_
_entity.id
_entity.type
_entity.pdbx_description
1 polymer ?
#
loop_
_entity_poly.entity_id
_entity_poly.type
_entity_poly.pdbx_seq_one_letter_code
_entity_poly.pdbx_strand_id
1 'polypeptide(L)' 'MATAKKLFGTCWKLDPSQEEHYLRFASEHPDLMCSEAPTELLEAAASDAEPTKFLEEFFAVGYTGWLAQKHGRRI' A
#
# COMPACT_ATOMS: atom_id res chain seq x y z
N MET A 1 -11.39 -30.68 13.44
CA MET A 1 -11.49 -30.00 12.13
C MET A 1 -10.49 -28.85 12.13
N ALA A 2 -9.25 -29.11 11.73
CA ALA A 2 -8.24 -28.07 11.52
C ALA A 2 -7.92 -28.11 10.02
N THR A 3 -8.35 -27.08 9.30
CA THR A 3 -8.26 -27.03 7.85
C THR A 3 -6.83 -26.68 7.47
N ALA A 4 -6.09 -27.69 7.03
CA ALA A 4 -4.86 -27.50 6.29
C ALA A 4 -5.17 -26.84 4.92
N LYS A 5 -4.57 -25.67 4.68
CA LYS A 5 -4.24 -25.15 3.33
C LYS A 5 -2.79 -24.67 3.44
N LYS A 6 -1.83 -25.39 2.84
CA LYS A 6 -1.30 -25.14 1.49
C LYS A 6 -0.75 -23.71 1.36
N LEU A 7 0.49 -23.41 0.99
CA LEU A 7 1.60 -24.11 0.29
C LEU A 7 2.86 -23.21 0.46
N PHE A 8 4.06 -23.77 0.64
CA PHE A 8 5.11 -23.75 -0.40
C PHE A 8 5.25 -22.42 -1.19
N GLY A 9 6.30 -21.63 -0.87
CA GLY A 9 7.06 -20.91 -1.90
C GLY A 9 6.68 -19.48 -2.30
N THR A 10 6.43 -18.56 -1.37
CA THR A 10 6.28 -17.13 -1.72
C THR A 10 7.48 -16.33 -1.23
N CYS A 11 8.38 -16.04 -2.18
CA CYS A 11 9.25 -14.86 -2.17
C CYS A 11 8.40 -13.66 -1.70
N TRP A 12 8.79 -13.04 -0.57
CA TRP A 12 8.37 -11.83 0.17
C TRP A 12 7.39 -10.78 -0.43
N LYS A 13 6.62 -11.08 -1.47
CA LYS A 13 5.57 -10.21 -2.03
C LYS A 13 4.41 -10.10 -1.05
N LEU A 14 3.96 -8.86 -0.90
CA LEU A 14 2.74 -8.50 -0.17
C LEU A 14 1.56 -9.31 -0.73
N ASP A 15 0.74 -9.87 0.16
CA ASP A 15 -0.46 -10.60 -0.26
C ASP A 15 -1.48 -9.59 -0.84
N PRO A 16 -2.24 -9.95 -1.89
CA PRO A 16 -3.24 -9.04 -2.48
C PRO A 16 -4.26 -8.49 -1.48
N SER A 17 -4.59 -9.24 -0.42
CA SER A 17 -5.49 -8.74 0.64
C SER A 17 -4.84 -7.66 1.51
N GLN A 18 -3.52 -7.72 1.67
CA GLN A 18 -2.74 -6.71 2.36
C GLN A 18 -2.58 -5.46 1.49
N GLU A 19 -2.34 -5.64 0.18
CA GLU A 19 -2.31 -4.55 -0.80
C GLU A 19 -3.61 -3.71 -0.75
N GLU A 20 -4.78 -4.37 -0.81
CA GLU A 20 -6.07 -3.67 -0.71
C GLU A 20 -6.24 -2.94 0.62
N HIS A 21 -5.79 -3.54 1.72
CA HIS A 21 -5.84 -2.92 3.04
C HIS A 21 -5.03 -1.63 3.09
N TYR A 22 -3.81 -1.63 2.57
CA TYR A 22 -2.95 -0.45 2.53
C TYR A 22 -3.47 0.63 1.57
N LEU A 23 -4.05 0.25 0.43
CA LEU A 23 -4.70 1.22 -0.48
C LEU A 23 -5.89 1.90 0.20
N ARG A 24 -6.70 1.15 0.94
CA ARG A 24 -7.79 1.73 1.74
C ARG A 24 -7.25 2.68 2.79
N PHE A 25 -6.22 2.28 3.53
CA PHE A 25 -5.56 3.11 4.52
C PHE A 25 -5.04 4.44 3.92
N ALA A 26 -4.39 4.40 2.75
CA ALA A 26 -3.94 5.62 2.06
C ALA A 26 -5.11 6.53 1.63
N SER A 27 -6.26 5.94 1.26
CA SER A 27 -7.46 6.70 0.89
C SER A 27 -8.16 7.36 2.09
N GLU A 28 -8.08 6.72 3.26
CA GLU A 28 -8.64 7.23 4.52
C GLU A 28 -7.73 8.27 5.18
N HIS A 29 -6.41 8.17 4.93
CA HIS A 29 -5.39 9.07 5.46
C HIS A 29 -4.61 9.77 4.33
N PRO A 30 -5.26 10.63 3.53
CA PRO A 30 -4.63 11.34 2.41
C PRO A 30 -3.48 12.29 2.82
N ASP A 31 -3.48 12.84 4.03
CA ASP A 31 -2.40 13.71 4.53
C ASP A 31 -1.17 12.93 5.04
N LEU A 32 -1.14 11.60 4.87
CA LEU A 32 -0.04 10.75 5.30
C LEU A 32 1.26 11.07 4.57
N MET A 33 2.31 11.35 5.34
CA MET A 33 3.65 11.61 4.81
C MET A 33 4.40 10.30 4.51
N CYS A 34 5.40 10.34 3.63
CA CYS A 34 6.25 9.17 3.37
C CYS A 34 6.96 8.63 4.62
N SER A 35 7.23 9.49 5.61
CA SER A 35 7.80 9.12 6.91
C SER A 35 6.81 8.39 7.83
N GLU A 36 5.52 8.47 7.55
CA GLU A 36 4.44 7.86 8.32
C GLU A 36 3.89 6.61 7.62
N ALA A 37 4.50 6.20 6.50
CA ALA A 37 4.13 4.99 5.80
C ALA A 37 4.38 3.75 6.69
N PRO A 38 3.49 2.73 6.66
CA PRO A 38 3.67 1.50 7.41
C PRO A 38 5.03 0.86 7.11
N THR A 39 5.79 0.52 8.15
CA THR A 39 7.16 0.01 8.00
C THR A 39 7.16 -1.35 7.32
N GLU A 40 6.16 -2.17 7.59
CA GLU A 40 5.94 -3.47 6.97
C GLU A 40 5.80 -3.38 5.44
N LEU A 41 5.15 -2.31 4.97
CA LEU A 41 5.03 -2.02 3.54
C LEU A 41 6.39 -1.64 2.95
N LEU A 42 7.14 -0.77 3.63
CA LEU A 42 8.45 -0.31 3.18
C LEU A 42 9.46 -1.47 3.16
N GLU A 43 9.43 -2.36 4.14
CA GLU A 43 10.28 -3.56 4.20
C GLU A 43 9.95 -4.54 3.07
N ALA A 44 8.66 -4.75 2.77
CA ALA A 44 8.23 -5.58 1.65
C ALA A 44 8.67 -4.99 0.31
N ALA A 45 8.59 -3.67 0.14
CA ALA A 45 9.03 -2.97 -1.07
C ALA A 45 10.56 -2.94 -1.22
N ALA A 46 11.30 -2.76 -0.12
CA ALA A 46 12.77 -2.73 -0.12
C ALA A 46 13.40 -4.08 -0.50
N SER A 47 12.63 -5.17 -0.38
CA SER A 47 13.07 -6.48 -0.82
C SER A 47 12.84 -6.73 -2.33
N ASP A 48 12.08 -5.88 -3.03
CA ASP A 48 11.83 -5.90 -4.49
C ASP A 48 12.80 -4.99 -5.26
N ALA A 49 12.77 -5.05 -6.59
CA ALA A 49 13.45 -4.07 -7.43
C ALA A 49 12.70 -2.73 -7.34
N GLU A 50 13.35 -1.71 -6.80
CA GLU A 50 12.72 -0.41 -6.54
C GLU A 50 12.46 0.43 -7.81
N PRO A 51 11.36 1.21 -7.85
CA PRO A 51 10.14 1.10 -7.03
C PRO A 51 9.17 0.05 -7.60
N THR A 52 8.52 -0.71 -6.72
CA THR A 52 7.46 -1.66 -7.11
C THR A 52 6.20 -0.90 -7.51
N LYS A 53 5.49 -1.34 -8.56
CA LYS A 53 4.24 -0.71 -9.05
C LYS A 53 3.20 -0.46 -7.94
N PHE A 54 3.14 -1.34 -6.94
CA PHE A 54 2.26 -1.17 -5.78
C PHE A 54 2.58 0.07 -4.95
N LEU A 55 3.87 0.33 -4.71
CA LEU A 55 4.31 1.47 -3.91
C LEU A 55 3.96 2.79 -4.61
N GLU A 56 4.09 2.83 -5.94
CA GLU A 56 3.64 3.96 -6.76
C GLU A 56 2.13 4.20 -6.60
N GLU A 57 1.33 3.13 -6.65
CA GLU A 57 -0.13 3.20 -6.49
C GLU A 57 -0.53 3.68 -5.09
N PHE A 58 0.10 3.14 -4.05
CA PHE A 58 -0.12 3.54 -2.66
C PHE A 58 0.08 5.05 -2.45
N PHE A 59 1.21 5.60 -2.92
CA PHE A 59 1.48 7.02 -2.78
C PHE A 59 0.60 7.88 -3.71
N ALA A 60 0.23 7.38 -4.89
CA ALA A 60 -0.69 8.08 -5.78
C ALA A 60 -2.10 8.23 -5.18
N VAL A 61 -2.61 7.20 -4.49
CA VAL A 61 -3.91 7.25 -3.81
C VAL A 61 -3.92 8.33 -2.71
N GLY A 62 -2.90 8.34 -1.85
CA GLY A 62 -2.77 9.36 -0.80
C GLY A 62 -2.67 10.77 -1.40
N TYR A 63 -1.78 10.96 -2.39
CA TYR A 63 -1.57 12.24 -3.05
C TYR A 63 -2.82 12.79 -3.73
N THR A 64 -3.56 11.96 -4.46
CA THR A 64 -4.80 12.38 -5.12
C THR A 64 -5.88 12.75 -4.12
N GLY A 65 -6.00 12.02 -3.00
CA GLY A 65 -6.89 12.39 -1.90
C GLY A 65 -6.50 13.72 -1.26
N TRP A 66 -5.22 13.94 -1.01
CA TRP A 66 -4.70 15.21 -0.48
C TRP A 66 -4.98 16.38 -1.42
N LEU A 67 -4.71 16.18 -2.71
CA LEU A 67 -4.90 17.21 -3.73
C LEU A 67 -6.39 17.58 -3.87
N ALA A 68 -7.28 16.59 -3.79
CA ALA A 68 -8.73 16.80 -3.76
C ALA A 68 -9.18 17.62 -2.54
N GLN A 69 -8.59 17.38 -1.36
CA GLN A 69 -8.85 18.18 -0.16
C GLN A 69 -8.35 19.61 -0.29
N LYS A 70 -7.12 19.81 -0.80
CA LYS A 70 -6.52 21.15 -0.93
C LYS A 70 -7.23 22.05 -1.93
N HIS A 71 -7.71 21.48 -3.04
CA HIS A 71 -8.34 22.25 -4.12
C HIS A 71 -9.87 22.18 -4.15
N GLY A 72 -10.51 21.53 -3.17
CA GLY A 72 -11.95 21.59 -2.99
C GLY A 72 -12.78 20.90 -4.09
N ARG A 73 -12.30 19.73 -4.60
CA ARG A 73 -12.88 18.93 -5.73
C ARG A 73 -12.73 19.63 -7.09
N ARG A 74 -12.23 19.03 -8.18
CA ARG A 74 -12.16 17.63 -8.65
C ARG A 74 -11.13 17.60 -9.80
N ILE A 75 -10.23 16.62 -9.84
CA ILE A 75 -9.44 16.25 -11.05
C ILE A 75 -9.88 14.86 -11.48
#